data_AF-A0AA90NL56-F1
#
_entry.id   AF-A0AA90NL56-F1
#
_cell.length_a   1.000
_cell.length_b   1.000
_cell.length_c   1.000
_cell.angle_alpha   90.00
_cell.angle_beta   90.00
_cell.angle_gamma   90.00
#
_symmetry.space_group_name_H-M   'P 1'
#
loop_
_entity.id
_entity.type
_entity.pdbx_description
1 polymer ?
#
loop_
_entity_poly.entity_id
_entity_poly.type
_entity_poly.pdbx_seq_one_letter_code
_entity_poly.pdbx_strand_id
1 'polypeptide(L)'
;MKFNLKIEKGKRRCKGGKRKARRITIPDLVDISDRPAAVDLRSRLGDWEGDTIYGQDAHLVNLVDRKSRLTLPRLMLVISGELTKISMPSLGEPGLKKWR
;
A
#
# COMPACT_ATOMS: atom_id res chain seq x y z
N MET A 1 -44.71 -27.69 -3.91
CA MET A 1 -43.44 -28.06 -4.59
C MET A 1 -42.27 -27.62 -3.71
N LYS A 2 -41.37 -28.53 -3.32
CA LYS A 2 -40.16 -28.24 -2.54
C LYS A 2 -38.95 -28.39 -3.46
N PHE A 3 -38.15 -27.33 -3.62
CA PHE A 3 -36.88 -27.40 -4.32
C PHE A 3 -35.78 -27.78 -3.32
N ASN A 4 -35.13 -28.93 -3.51
CA ASN A 4 -33.98 -29.33 -2.73
C ASN A 4 -32.71 -28.79 -3.40
N LEU A 5 -32.06 -27.79 -2.77
CA LEU A 5 -30.74 -27.33 -3.18
C LEU A 5 -29.67 -28.24 -2.56
N LYS A 6 -29.01 -29.05 -3.40
CA LYS A 6 -27.83 -29.82 -3.03
C LYS A 6 -26.61 -28.89 -3.18
N ILE A 7 -26.11 -28.33 -2.08
CA ILE A 7 -24.86 -27.57 -2.10
C ILE A 7 -23.71 -28.59 -2.17
N GLU A 8 -23.14 -28.76 -3.36
CA GLU A 8 -21.93 -29.55 -3.53
C GLU A 8 -20.78 -28.80 -2.83
N LYS A 9 -20.27 -29.36 -1.72
CA LYS A 9 -19.11 -28.79 -1.02
C LYS A 9 -17.93 -28.82 -1.99
N GLY A 10 -17.64 -27.68 -2.63
CA GLY A 10 -16.53 -27.54 -3.56
C GLY A 10 -15.25 -28.10 -2.95
N LYS A 11 -14.53 -28.93 -3.72
CA LYS A 11 -13.26 -29.55 -3.31
C LYS A 11 -12.34 -28.47 -2.73
N ARG A 12 -11.98 -28.59 -1.44
CA ARG A 12 -10.98 -27.70 -0.81
C ARG A 12 -9.69 -27.77 -1.63
N ARG A 13 -9.37 -26.70 -2.35
CA ARG A 13 -8.05 -26.55 -2.98
C ARG A 13 -7.04 -26.23 -1.89
N CYS A 14 -6.57 -27.25 -1.17
CA CYS A 14 -5.29 -27.20 -0.48
C CYS A 14 -4.27 -27.89 -1.36
N LYS A 15 -3.59 -27.14 -2.24
CA LYS A 15 -2.42 -27.65 -2.97
C LYS A 15 -1.40 -26.54 -3.19
N GLY A 16 -0.23 -26.70 -2.56
CA GLY A 16 1.01 -26.19 -3.15
C GLY A 16 1.94 -25.40 -2.22
N GLY A 17 2.64 -26.12 -1.34
CA GLY A 17 3.98 -25.78 -0.88
C GLY A 17 4.08 -24.65 0.14
N LYS A 18 5.06 -24.78 1.05
CA LYS A 18 5.65 -23.64 1.73
C LYS A 18 6.25 -22.73 0.64
N ARG A 19 5.45 -21.88 0.01
CA ARG A 19 5.98 -20.67 -0.60
C ARG A 19 6.64 -19.99 0.59
N LYS A 20 7.97 -20.04 0.67
CA LYS A 20 8.70 -19.04 1.46
C LYS A 20 8.10 -17.75 0.94
N ALA A 21 7.21 -17.13 1.71
CA ALA A 21 6.69 -15.82 1.36
C ALA A 21 7.96 -15.05 1.07
N ARG A 22 8.18 -14.64 -0.19
CA ARG A 22 9.30 -13.77 -0.51
C ARG A 22 9.03 -12.58 0.41
N ARG A 23 9.75 -12.50 1.52
CA ARG A 23 9.75 -11.31 2.36
C ARG A 23 10.33 -10.28 1.43
N ILE A 24 9.47 -9.47 0.85
CA ILE A 24 9.88 -8.29 0.12
C ILE A 24 10.42 -7.38 1.21
N THR A 25 11.74 -7.39 1.38
CA THR A 25 12.42 -6.45 2.25
C THR A 25 12.31 -5.09 1.55
N ILE A 26 11.45 -4.23 2.10
CA ILE A 26 11.38 -2.84 1.65
C ILE A 26 12.64 -2.17 2.22
N PRO A 27 13.55 -1.64 1.37
CA PRO A 27 14.70 -0.90 1.87
C PRO A 27 14.22 0.32 2.66
N ASP A 28 14.92 0.63 3.75
CA ASP A 28 14.62 1.74 4.66
C ASP A 28 13.23 1.67 5.32
N LEU A 29 12.69 0.46 5.52
CA LEU A 29 11.45 0.30 6.28
C LEU A 29 11.67 0.74 7.72
N VAL A 30 11.03 1.84 8.09
CA VAL A 30 10.88 2.29 9.49
C VAL A 30 9.66 1.58 10.07
N ASP A 31 9.79 1.02 11.27
CA ASP A 31 8.68 0.38 11.94
C ASP A 31 7.55 1.39 12.22
N ILE A 32 6.31 0.91 12.38
CA ILE A 32 5.18 1.79 12.70
C ILE A 32 5.41 2.45 14.07
N SER A 33 6.00 1.72 15.02
CA SER A 33 6.32 2.23 16.36
C SER A 33 7.42 3.30 16.36
N ASP A 34 8.27 3.34 15.33
CA ASP A 34 9.39 4.29 15.23
C ASP A 34 8.97 5.62 14.57
N ARG A 35 7.67 5.83 14.34
CA ARG A 35 7.16 7.05 13.72
C ARG A 35 7.29 8.24 14.67
N PRO A 36 7.72 9.41 14.18
CA PRO A 36 7.63 10.64 14.95
C PRO A 36 6.18 10.92 15.32
N ALA A 37 5.93 11.36 16.55
CA ALA A 37 4.58 11.68 17.04
C ALA A 37 3.80 12.65 16.14
N ALA A 38 4.49 13.54 15.42
CA ALA A 38 3.87 14.45 14.46
C ALA A 38 3.11 13.75 13.31
N VAL A 39 3.52 12.54 12.92
CA VAL A 39 2.85 11.72 11.90
C VAL A 39 1.51 11.22 12.43
N ASP A 40 1.50 10.69 13.66
CA ASP A 40 0.31 10.13 14.30
C ASP A 40 -0.67 11.22 14.72
N LEU A 41 -0.14 12.35 15.21
CA LEU A 41 -0.91 13.55 15.53
C LEU A 41 -1.37 14.30 14.27
N ARG A 42 -0.92 13.91 13.07
CA ARG A 42 -1.23 14.55 11.79
C ARG A 42 -0.98 16.06 11.81
N SER A 43 0.10 16.49 12.48
CA SER A 43 0.33 17.90 12.80
C SER A 43 1.03 18.68 11.68
N ARG A 44 1.68 17.99 10.71
CA ARG A 44 2.39 18.61 9.57
C ARG A 44 1.91 18.09 8.21
N LEU A 45 2.14 18.87 7.16
CA LEU A 45 1.90 18.46 5.77
C LEU A 45 3.11 17.71 5.23
N GLY A 46 2.89 16.79 4.28
CA GLY A 46 3.93 16.07 3.57
C GLY A 46 4.24 14.68 4.13
N ASP A 47 3.47 14.20 5.11
CA ASP A 47 3.53 12.80 5.56
C ASP A 47 2.59 11.96 4.69
N TRP A 48 3.17 11.35 3.64
CA TRP A 48 2.42 10.58 2.65
C TRP A 48 2.30 9.10 3.04
N GLU A 49 1.08 8.58 3.10
CA GLU A 49 0.76 7.15 3.00
C GLU A 49 0.70 6.74 1.53
N GLY A 50 1.08 5.50 1.21
CA GLY A 50 1.08 5.01 -0.16
C GLY A 50 0.58 3.59 -0.30
N ASP A 51 -0.66 3.45 -0.77
CA ASP A 51 -1.24 2.16 -1.16
C ASP A 51 -0.97 1.83 -2.63
N THR A 52 -0.98 0.55 -2.97
CA THR A 52 -0.76 0.11 -4.35
C THR A 52 -1.76 -0.98 -4.73
N ILE A 53 -2.60 -0.69 -5.71
CA ILE A 53 -3.53 -1.63 -6.34
C ILE A 53 -2.82 -2.22 -7.54
N TYR A 54 -2.62 -3.54 -7.52
CA TYR A 54 -1.97 -4.28 -8.59
C TYR A 54 -2.99 -4.65 -9.67
N GLY A 55 -2.90 -4.02 -10.84
CA GLY A 55 -3.56 -4.51 -12.06
C GLY A 55 -2.65 -5.40 -12.90
N GLN A 56 -3.18 -5.88 -14.03
CA GLN A 56 -2.48 -6.82 -14.93
C GLN A 56 -1.40 -6.12 -15.76
N ASP A 57 -1.74 -4.98 -16.37
CA ASP A 57 -0.83 -4.21 -17.24
C ASP A 57 -0.38 -2.87 -16.62
N ALA A 58 -1.07 -2.43 -15.58
CA ALA A 58 -0.79 -1.19 -14.88
C ALA A 58 -1.16 -1.29 -13.41
N HIS A 59 -0.56 -0.43 -12.60
CA HIS A 59 -0.74 -0.38 -11.16
C HIS A 59 -1.18 1.03 -10.76
N LEU A 60 -2.14 1.10 -9.85
CA LEU A 60 -2.59 2.37 -9.30
C LEU A 60 -1.97 2.56 -7.93
N VAL A 61 -1.17 3.60 -7.78
CA VAL A 61 -0.60 4.02 -6.50
C VAL A 61 -1.45 5.15 -5.95
N ASN A 62 -2.03 4.97 -4.78
CA ASN A 62 -2.76 6.02 -4.08
C ASN A 62 -1.83 6.65 -3.04
N LEU A 63 -1.45 7.91 -3.27
CA LEU A 63 -0.68 8.70 -2.30
C LEU A 63 -1.62 9.59 -1.51
N VAL A 64 -1.63 9.47 -0.19
CA VAL A 64 -2.53 10.23 0.69
C VAL A 64 -1.72 11.00 1.72
N ASP A 65 -1.87 12.31 1.78
CA ASP A 65 -1.29 13.12 2.85
C ASP A 65 -2.13 12.95 4.14
N ARG A 66 -1.48 12.55 5.25
CA ARG A 66 -2.18 12.23 6.49
C ARG A 66 -2.91 13.42 7.12
N LYS A 67 -2.37 14.65 6.98
CA LYS A 67 -2.93 15.87 7.57
C LYS A 67 -4.08 16.44 6.75
N SER A 68 -3.82 16.74 5.48
CA SER A 68 -4.80 17.37 4.59
C SER A 68 -5.83 16.39 4.02
N ARG A 69 -5.55 15.08 4.07
CA ARG A 69 -6.33 14.03 3.38
C ARG A 69 -6.37 14.19 1.86
N LEU A 70 -5.48 15.02 1.30
CA LEU A 70 -5.30 15.13 -0.14
C LEU A 70 -4.86 13.77 -0.70
N THR A 71 -5.60 13.28 -1.69
CA THR A 71 -5.32 12.02 -2.36
C THR A 71 -4.84 12.29 -3.78
N LEU A 72 -3.68 11.74 -4.12
CA LEU A 72 -3.06 11.83 -5.43
C LEU A 72 -2.94 10.42 -6.04
N PRO A 73 -3.93 9.99 -6.82
CA PRO A 73 -3.86 8.73 -7.54
C PRO A 73 -2.85 8.84 -8.69
N ARG A 74 -1.98 7.84 -8.83
CA ARG A 74 -1.01 7.78 -9.93
C ARG A 74 -1.00 6.41 -10.59
N LEU A 75 -1.26 6.38 -11.88
CA LEU A 75 -1.10 5.19 -12.70
C LEU A 75 0.38 4.98 -13.03
N MET A 76 0.90 3.79 -12.73
CA MET A 76 2.26 3.38 -13.01
C MET A 76 2.27 2.07 -13.81
N LEU A 77 3.02 2.05 -14.90
CA LEU A 77 3.25 0.82 -15.68
C LEU A 77 4.21 -0.14 -14.95
N VAL A 78 5.10 0.41 -14.11
CA VAL A 78 6.07 -0.35 -13.32
C VAL A 78 6.07 0.19 -11.89
N ILE A 79 5.96 -0.70 -10.89
CA ILE A 79 6.08 -0.32 -9.49
C ILE A 79 7.57 -0.24 -9.13
N SER A 80 8.04 0.98 -8.86
CA SER A 80 9.37 1.23 -8.30
C SER A 80 9.24 2.15 -7.09
N GLY A 81 9.90 1.79 -5.99
CA GLY A 81 9.95 2.62 -4.78
C GLY A 81 10.53 4.00 -5.06
N GLU A 82 11.52 4.10 -5.95
CA GLU A 82 12.15 5.36 -6.35
C GLU A 82 11.19 6.25 -7.15
N LEU A 83 10.47 5.68 -8.12
CA LEU A 83 9.46 6.42 -8.88
C LEU A 83 8.31 6.90 -7.98
N THR A 84 7.93 6.10 -6.97
CA THR A 84 6.92 6.54 -6.00
C THR A 84 7.41 7.71 -5.15
N LYS A 85 8.68 7.75 -4.76
CA LYS A 85 9.29 8.89 -4.03
C LYS A 85 9.29 10.16 -4.87
N ILE A 86 9.69 10.07 -6.15
CA ILE A 86 9.69 11.21 -7.09
C ILE A 86 8.27 11.75 -7.31
N SER A 87 7.26 10.87 -7.25
CA SER A 87 5.87 11.25 -7.48
C SER A 87 5.19 11.99 -6.32
N MET A 88 5.80 11.99 -5.13
CA MET A 88 5.25 12.66 -3.95
C MET A 88 5.58 14.15 -4.01
N PRO A 89 4.58 15.04 -3.90
CA PRO A 89 4.84 16.47 -3.77
C PRO A 89 5.62 16.76 -2.49
N SER A 90 6.72 17.50 -2.61
CA SER A 90 7.41 18.10 -1.47
C SER A 90 6.63 19.33 -1.00
N LEU A 91 5.53 19.12 -0.27
CA LEU A 91 4.69 20.18 0.29
C LEU A 91 5.20 20.72 1.65
N GLY A 92 6.45 20.42 2.04
CA GLY A 92 7.10 20.88 3.28
C GLY A 92 8.47 20.24 3.49
N GLU A 93 9.28 20.83 4.39
CA GLU A 93 10.61 20.43 4.95
C GLU A 93 11.44 19.33 4.22
N PRO A 94 12.72 19.59 3.88
CA PRO A 94 13.59 18.55 3.31
C PRO A 94 13.80 17.39 4.30
N GLY A 95 13.35 16.18 3.92
CA GLY A 95 13.46 14.97 4.75
C GLY A 95 12.17 14.15 4.89
N LEU A 96 11.08 14.54 4.22
CA LEU A 96 9.80 13.83 4.25
C LEU A 96 9.93 12.38 3.77
N LYS A 97 9.34 11.48 4.55
CA LYS A 97 9.38 10.02 4.32
C LYS A 97 7.99 9.51 3.95
N LYS A 98 7.97 8.49 3.09
CA LYS A 98 6.78 7.66 2.85
C LYS A 98 6.51 6.84 4.10
N TRP A 99 5.32 6.99 4.69
CA TRP A 99 4.85 6.14 5.78
C TRP A 99 3.93 5.04 5.23
N ARG A 100 3.87 3.91 5.94
CA ARG A 100 3.02 2.76 5.58
C ARG A 100 1.70 2.73 6.35
#